data_AF-A0A510TQT4-F1
#
_entry.id   AF-A0A510TQT4-F1
#
_cell.length_a   1.000
_cell.length_b   1.000
_cell.length_c   1.000
_cell.angle_alpha   90.00
_cell.angle_beta   90.00
_cell.angle_gamma   90.00
#
_symmetry.space_group_name_H-M   'P 1'
#
loop_
_entity.id
_entity.type
_entity.pdbx_description
1 polymer ?
#
loop_
_entity_poly.entity_id
_entity_poly.type
_entity_poly.pdbx_seq_one_letter_code
_entity_poly.pdbx_strand_id
1 'polypeptide(L)'
;MPEYGRVTGSERIRNAARLWREHRAREFPARLRGAEVDGIDLVMLDADTAGCVHAWIRDGGVLDPERGRILRTCVEDLDRVTARISDPTGRHYYERLHRLAVLVTKGHDTV
;
A
#
# COMPACT_ATOMS: atom_id res chain seq x y z
N MET A 1 -10.37 20.56 27.78
CA MET A 1 -10.87 20.42 26.40
C MET A 1 -9.86 19.58 25.63
N PRO A 2 -10.15 18.35 25.18
CA PRO A 2 -9.11 17.52 24.58
C PRO A 2 -9.04 17.68 23.05
N GLU A 3 -7.84 17.99 22.57
CA GLU A 3 -7.45 18.09 21.15
C GLU A 3 -7.24 16.69 20.51
N TYR A 4 -8.29 15.88 20.39
CA TYR A 4 -8.18 14.52 19.83
C TYR A 4 -7.94 14.46 18.30
N GLY A 5 -7.87 15.59 17.59
CA GLY A 5 -7.79 15.61 16.12
C GLY A 5 -6.39 15.41 15.52
N ARG A 6 -5.30 15.76 16.23
CA ARG A 6 -3.93 15.73 15.67
C ARG A 6 -3.15 14.44 15.95
N VAL A 7 -3.61 13.64 16.91
CA VAL A 7 -2.90 12.43 17.36
C VAL A 7 -3.05 11.29 16.34
N THR A 8 -4.19 11.17 15.67
CA THR A 8 -4.51 10.04 14.78
C THR A 8 -3.75 10.09 13.45
N GLY A 9 -3.60 11.26 12.82
CA GLY A 9 -2.84 11.39 11.56
C GLY A 9 -1.35 11.06 11.73
N SER A 10 -0.72 11.62 12.77
CA SER A 10 0.71 11.41 13.05
C SER A 10 1.03 9.98 13.49
N GLU A 11 0.12 9.31 14.23
CA GLU A 11 0.26 7.90 14.59
C GLU A 11 0.12 6.99 13.37
N ARG A 12 -0.84 7.27 12.49
CA ARG A 12 -1.00 6.52 11.23
C ARG A 12 0.20 6.63 10.32
N ILE A 13 0.76 7.83 10.16
CA ILE A 13 1.98 8.05 9.37
C ILE A 13 3.15 7.28 9.98
N ARG A 14 3.33 7.31 11.30
CA ARG A 14 4.37 6.52 11.99
C ARG A 14 4.20 5.02 11.79
N ASN A 15 2.96 4.53 11.89
CA ASN A 15 2.65 3.12 11.68
C ASN A 15 2.91 2.69 10.23
N ALA A 16 2.46 3.47 9.24
CA ALA A 16 2.72 3.21 7.84
C ALA A 16 4.22 3.29 7.52
N ALA A 17 4.95 4.27 8.06
CA ALA A 17 6.40 4.39 7.87
C ALA A 17 7.16 3.19 8.45
N ARG A 18 6.73 2.66 9.60
CA ARG A 18 7.30 1.44 10.17
C ARG A 18 7.04 0.23 9.26
N LEU A 19 5.78 0.00 8.88
CA LEU A 19 5.39 -1.10 8.00
C LEU A 19 6.07 -1.00 6.61
N TRP A 20 6.23 0.22 6.09
CA TRP A 20 6.91 0.48 4.83
C TRP A 20 8.39 0.13 4.90
N ARG A 21 9.08 0.47 5.99
CA ARG A 21 10.47 0.04 6.21
C ARG A 21 10.60 -1.48 6.30
N GLU A 22 9.69 -2.14 7.03
CA GLU A 22 9.68 -3.60 7.14
C GLU A 22 9.41 -4.29 5.79
N HIS A 23 8.53 -3.71 4.98
CA HIS A 23 8.25 -4.17 3.62
C HIS A 23 9.46 -4.00 2.70
N ARG A 24 10.08 -2.81 2.69
CA ARG A 24 11.28 -2.50 1.90
C ARG A 24 12.52 -3.30 2.26
N ALA A 25 12.61 -3.79 3.49
CA ALA A 25 13.71 -4.66 3.92
C ALA A 25 13.60 -6.08 3.36
N ARG A 26 12.47 -6.43 2.73
CA ARG A 26 12.24 -7.73 2.09
C ARG A 26 12.47 -7.57 0.60
N GLU A 27 13.18 -8.53 0.02
CA GLU A 27 13.33 -8.57 -1.43
C GLU A 27 12.00 -8.91 -2.09
N PHE A 28 11.77 -8.30 -3.25
CA PHE A 28 10.65 -8.67 -4.11
C PHE A 28 10.75 -10.16 -4.47
N PRO A 29 9.68 -10.96 -4.32
CA PRO A 29 9.71 -12.38 -4.61
C PRO A 29 10.09 -12.65 -6.07
N ALA A 30 11.26 -13.27 -6.31
CA ALA A 30 11.77 -13.48 -7.67
C ALA A 30 10.80 -14.24 -8.57
N ARG A 31 10.00 -15.16 -8.00
CA ARG A 31 8.97 -15.95 -8.71
C ARG A 31 7.79 -15.12 -9.22
N LEU A 32 7.60 -13.92 -8.70
CA LEU A 32 6.51 -13.02 -9.11
C LEU A 32 6.98 -11.97 -10.12
N ARG A 33 8.26 -11.97 -10.52
CA ARG A 33 8.77 -11.04 -11.52
C ARG A 33 8.22 -11.41 -12.89
N GLY A 34 7.52 -10.47 -13.53
CA GLY A 34 6.85 -10.69 -14.82
C GLY A 34 5.67 -11.67 -14.74
N ALA A 35 5.18 -11.97 -13.53
CA ALA A 35 3.97 -12.74 -13.35
C ALA A 35 2.75 -11.84 -13.44
N GLU A 36 1.69 -12.37 -14.03
CA GLU A 36 0.38 -11.74 -14.08
C GLU A 36 -0.65 -12.60 -13.35
N VAL A 37 -1.58 -11.95 -12.66
CA VAL A 37 -2.70 -12.61 -11.98
C VAL A 37 -3.98 -11.92 -12.42
N ASP A 38 -4.90 -12.66 -13.06
CA ASP A 38 -6.12 -12.09 -13.64
C ASP A 38 -5.85 -10.89 -14.59
N GLY A 39 -4.73 -10.92 -15.32
CA GLY A 39 -4.29 -9.85 -16.22
C GLY A 39 -3.64 -8.65 -15.53
N ILE A 40 -3.39 -8.72 -14.22
CA ILE A 40 -2.72 -7.68 -13.43
C ILE A 40 -1.24 -8.02 -13.33
N ASP A 41 -0.39 -7.15 -13.86
CA ASP A 41 1.07 -7.24 -13.71
C ASP A 41 1.46 -6.97 -12.25
N LEU A 42 2.05 -7.97 -11.61
CA LEU A 42 2.43 -7.91 -10.21
C LEU A 42 3.53 -6.87 -9.94
N VAL A 43 4.50 -6.74 -10.84
CA VAL A 43 5.59 -5.76 -10.70
C VAL A 43 5.06 -4.33 -10.81
N MET A 44 4.15 -4.07 -11.74
CA MET A 44 3.51 -2.76 -11.89
C MET A 44 2.62 -2.44 -10.68
N LEU A 45 1.83 -3.42 -10.21
CA LEU A 45 0.99 -3.25 -9.02
C LEU A 45 1.83 -2.92 -7.78
N ASP A 46 2.97 -3.59 -7.61
CA ASP A 46 3.93 -3.29 -6.54
C ASP A 46 4.48 -1.87 -6.67
N ALA A 47 4.97 -1.50 -7.85
CA ALA A 47 5.58 -0.20 -8.12
C ALA A 47 4.60 0.97 -7.90
N ASP A 48 3.37 0.86 -8.43
CA ASP A 48 2.34 1.90 -8.30
C ASP A 48 1.92 2.08 -6.85
N THR A 49 1.71 0.96 -6.13
CA THR A 49 1.36 1.00 -4.70
C THR A 49 2.50 1.57 -3.87
N ALA A 50 3.73 1.10 -4.09
CA ALA A 50 4.94 1.57 -3.43
C ALA A 50 5.15 3.07 -3.64
N GLY A 51 4.96 3.56 -4.87
CA GLY A 51 5.08 4.96 -5.22
C GLY A 51 4.07 5.84 -4.47
N CYS A 52 2.81 5.40 -4.38
CA CYS A 52 1.77 6.11 -3.65
C CYS A 52 2.02 6.12 -2.13
N VAL A 53 2.36 4.96 -1.55
CA VAL A 53 2.68 4.84 -0.11
C VAL A 53 3.89 5.70 0.25
N HIS A 54 4.93 5.69 -0.58
CA HIS A 54 6.12 6.51 -0.35
C HIS A 54 5.81 8.00 -0.42
N ALA A 55 5.06 8.45 -1.43
CA ALA A 55 4.65 9.85 -1.57
C ALA A 55 3.84 10.31 -0.36
N TRP A 56 2.85 9.51 0.08
CA TRP A 56 2.03 9.83 1.25
C TRP A 56 2.85 9.98 2.54
N ILE A 57 3.81 9.07 2.78
CA ILE A 57 4.70 9.15 3.94
C ILE A 57 5.59 10.40 3.87
N ARG A 58 6.18 10.67 2.68
CA ARG A 58 7.06 11.82 2.45
C ARG A 58 6.33 13.14 2.65
N ASP A 59 5.10 13.23 2.17
CA ASP A 59 4.31 14.46 2.14
C ASP A 59 3.44 14.62 3.40
N GLY A 60 3.75 13.86 4.47
CA GLY A 60 3.15 14.05 5.79
C GLY A 60 1.69 13.62 5.89
N GLY A 61 1.29 12.63 5.09
CA GLY A 61 -0.05 12.07 5.10
C GLY A 61 -0.99 12.66 4.05
N VAL A 62 -0.47 13.40 3.08
CA VAL A 62 -1.23 13.97 1.97
C VAL A 62 -0.86 13.24 0.68
N LEU A 63 -1.87 12.95 -0.14
CA LEU A 63 -1.72 12.45 -1.50
C LEU A 63 -2.43 13.43 -2.44
N ASP A 64 -1.87 13.64 -3.62
CA ASP A 64 -2.60 14.33 -4.67
C ASP A 64 -3.78 13.47 -5.18
N PRO A 65 -4.81 14.09 -5.77
CA PRO A 65 -6.02 13.38 -6.19
C PRO A 65 -5.77 12.26 -7.22
N GLU A 66 -4.74 12.39 -8.05
CA GLU A 66 -4.37 11.40 -9.06
C GLU A 66 -3.80 10.15 -8.40
N ARG A 67 -2.79 10.30 -7.52
CA ARG A 67 -2.26 9.18 -6.74
C ARG A 67 -3.31 8.57 -5.81
N GLY A 68 -4.23 9.37 -5.29
CA GLY A 68 -5.37 8.88 -4.53
C GLY A 68 -6.29 7.97 -5.35
N ARG A 69 -6.51 8.27 -6.65
CA ARG A 69 -7.26 7.39 -7.56
C ARG A 69 -6.49 6.11 -7.87
N ILE A 70 -5.21 6.24 -8.24
CA ILE A 70 -4.33 5.10 -8.52
C ILE A 70 -4.33 4.13 -7.34
N LEU A 71 -4.11 4.65 -6.12
CA LEU A 71 -4.05 3.82 -4.93
C LEU A 71 -5.37 3.08 -4.63
N ARG A 72 -6.54 3.70 -4.90
CA ARG A 72 -7.83 3.02 -4.76
C ARG A 72 -7.96 1.84 -5.73
N THR A 73 -7.57 2.04 -6.99
CA THR A 73 -7.52 0.94 -7.97
C THR A 73 -6.55 -0.14 -7.53
N CYS A 74 -5.35 0.23 -7.06
CA CYS A 74 -4.38 -0.72 -6.53
C CYS A 74 -4.94 -1.53 -5.35
N VAL A 75 -5.74 -0.95 -4.45
CA VAL A 75 -6.38 -1.71 -3.35
C VAL A 75 -7.29 -2.80 -3.88
N GLU A 76 -8.14 -2.50 -4.86
CA GLU A 76 -9.04 -3.49 -5.47
C GLU A 76 -8.26 -4.60 -6.19
N ASP A 77 -7.20 -4.25 -6.91
CA ASP A 77 -6.34 -5.21 -7.59
C ASP A 77 -5.53 -6.06 -6.61
N LEU A 78 -5.06 -5.48 -5.50
CA LEU A 78 -4.38 -6.21 -4.42
C LEU A 78 -5.31 -7.22 -3.75
N ASP A 79 -6.59 -6.89 -3.53
CA ASP A 79 -7.57 -7.83 -3.01
C ASP A 79 -7.77 -9.02 -3.95
N ARG A 80 -7.86 -8.78 -5.26
CA ARG A 80 -7.98 -9.85 -6.28
C ARG A 80 -6.73 -10.73 -6.31
N VAL A 81 -5.56 -10.10 -6.39
CA VAL A 81 -4.27 -10.78 -6.50
C VAL A 81 -4.00 -11.64 -5.26
N THR A 82 -4.18 -11.10 -4.05
CA THR A 82 -3.91 -11.84 -2.80
C THR A 82 -4.82 -13.06 -2.62
N ALA A 83 -6.04 -13.03 -3.16
CA ALA A 83 -6.94 -14.18 -3.16
C ALA A 83 -6.51 -15.29 -4.14
N ARG A 84 -5.70 -14.97 -5.15
CA ARG A 84 -5.32 -15.88 -6.25
C ARG A 84 -3.88 -16.35 -6.23
N ILE A 85 -2.97 -15.63 -5.57
CA ILE A 85 -1.59 -16.09 -5.38
C ILE A 85 -1.59 -17.37 -4.53
N SER A 86 -1.13 -18.47 -5.14
CA SER A 86 -0.98 -19.77 -4.46
C SER A 86 0.33 -19.88 -3.68
N ASP A 87 1.36 -19.10 -4.04
CA ASP A 87 2.65 -19.08 -3.33
C ASP A 87 2.51 -18.36 -1.96
N PRO A 88 2.72 -19.04 -0.83
CA PRO A 88 2.55 -18.43 0.50
C PRO A 88 3.48 -17.23 0.74
N THR A 89 4.70 -17.27 0.20
CA THR A 89 5.69 -16.20 0.40
C THR A 89 5.29 -14.94 -0.36
N GLY A 90 4.93 -15.10 -1.64
CA GLY A 90 4.41 -14.07 -2.51
C GLY A 90 3.10 -13.48 -2.00
N ARG A 91 2.16 -14.34 -1.59
CA ARG A 91 0.89 -13.90 -1.01
C ARG A 91 1.12 -13.02 0.22
N HIS A 92 1.97 -13.46 1.15
CA HIS A 92 2.26 -12.67 2.34
C HIS A 92 2.99 -11.35 2.03
N TYR A 93 3.77 -11.28 0.94
CA TYR A 93 4.35 -10.03 0.46
C TYR A 93 3.26 -9.05 0.00
N TYR A 94 2.33 -9.49 -0.86
CA TYR A 94 1.22 -8.67 -1.36
C TYR A 94 0.19 -8.32 -0.28
N GLU A 95 -0.05 -9.19 0.70
CA GLU A 95 -0.92 -8.88 1.84
C GLU A 95 -0.38 -7.74 2.71
N ARG A 96 0.95 -7.63 2.89
CA ARG A 96 1.56 -6.48 3.58
C ARG A 96 1.39 -5.20 2.78
N LEU A 97 1.59 -5.29 1.46
CA LEU A 97 1.42 -4.15 0.56
C LEU A 97 -0.04 -3.67 0.55
N HIS A 98 -0.99 -4.61 0.55
CA HIS A 98 -2.43 -4.31 0.70
C HIS A 98 -2.75 -3.58 2.01
N ARG A 99 -2.22 -4.06 3.14
CA ARG A 99 -2.40 -3.38 4.44
C ARG A 99 -1.86 -1.95 4.42
N LEU A 100 -0.71 -1.72 3.78
CA LEU A 100 -0.15 -0.38 3.59
C LEU A 100 -1.06 0.50 2.74
N ALA A 101 -1.53 -0.01 1.61
CA ALA A 101 -2.43 0.71 0.72
C ALA A 101 -3.72 1.14 1.43
N VAL A 102 -4.38 0.21 2.13
CA VAL A 102 -5.60 0.48 2.92
C VAL A 102 -5.36 1.52 4.03
N LEU A 103 -4.22 1.44 4.72
CA LEU A 103 -3.85 2.41 5.75
C LEU A 103 -3.66 3.82 5.18
N VAL A 104 -3.21 3.95 3.95
CA VAL A 104 -3.04 5.23 3.27
C VAL A 104 -4.38 5.76 2.75
N THR A 105 -5.20 4.91 2.11
CA THR A 105 -6.50 5.30 1.54
C THR A 105 -7.49 5.80 2.59
N LYS A 106 -7.56 5.16 3.77
CA LYS A 106 -8.42 5.60 4.89
C LYS A 106 -8.09 7.00 5.42
N GLY A 107 -7.02 7.63 4.93
CA GLY A 107 -6.55 8.96 5.36
C GLY A 107 -7.02 10.05 4.41
N HIS A 108 -7.52 9.64 3.26
CA HIS A 108 -7.98 10.50 2.19
C HIS A 108 -9.52 10.66 2.19
N ASP A 109 -10.23 9.94 3.06
CA ASP A 109 -11.71 9.93 3.14
C ASP A 109 -12.27 11.00 4.10
N THR A 110 -11.49 12.01 4.49
CA THR A 110 -11.98 13.16 5.28
C THR A 110 -11.99 14.40 4.40
N VAL A 111 -13.03 14.51 3.56
CA VAL A 111 -13.46 15.76 2.92
C VAL A 111 -14.96 15.89 3.13
#